data_AF-A0AAV0CZW2-F1
#
_entry.id   AF-A0AAV0CZW2-F1
#
_cell.length_a   1.000
_cell.length_b   1.000
_cell.length_c   1.000
_cell.angle_alpha   90.00
_cell.angle_beta   90.00
_cell.angle_gamma   90.00
#
_symmetry.space_group_name_H-M   'P 1'
#
loop_
_entity.id
_entity.type
_entity.pdbx_description
1 polymer ?
#
loop_
_entity_poly.entity_id
_entity_poly.type
_entity_poly.pdbx_seq_one_letter_code
_entity_poly.pdbx_strand_id
1 'polypeptide(L)'
;MAGATLLHSLSHYLLPSQARPHSLISHCWFPFHRFSSPNCFFHSLSPNKLPPLAVGAQARRGLSSKTSNDDLASPADLCFEPPLKVVEYPDPILRAKNKTISSFDDNLKKLVDEMFDVMYRTDGIGLSAPQVGLNVQLMVFNLVGERGEGEEIVLVNPRITRYSRKVVQYNEGCLSFPGSYALVERPDAVKVDAHDINGARFKVGFMRFSARVFQHEYDHLQGILFFDRMSDEVLDSVQGDLEALEKKYEDRTGLPSPERISTRKRRKAAVGFGKL
;
A
#
# COMPACT_ATOMS: atom_id res chain seq x y z
N MET A 1 -55.07 -15.70 46.68
CA MET A 1 -55.33 -17.15 46.57
C MET A 1 -55.07 -17.54 45.12
N ALA A 2 -53.91 -18.14 44.85
CA ALA A 2 -53.75 -19.57 44.49
C ALA A 2 -54.44 -19.91 43.14
N GLY A 3 -53.81 -20.45 42.10
CA GLY A 3 -52.46 -20.95 41.85
C GLY A 3 -52.47 -21.75 40.52
N ALA A 4 -51.30 -21.87 39.87
CA ALA A 4 -50.78 -22.93 38.95
C ALA A 4 -51.71 -23.52 37.84
N THR A 5 -51.28 -23.90 36.62
CA THR A 5 -50.05 -24.60 36.19
C THR A 5 -50.00 -24.71 34.64
N LEU A 6 -48.77 -24.61 34.09
CA LEU A 6 -48.16 -25.19 32.86
C LEU A 6 -49.00 -25.81 31.72
N LEU A 7 -48.61 -25.52 30.45
CA LEU A 7 -47.88 -26.46 29.57
C LEU A 7 -47.40 -25.81 28.24
N HIS A 8 -46.30 -26.40 27.74
CA HIS A 8 -45.43 -26.06 26.61
C HIS A 8 -46.09 -26.04 25.22
N SER A 9 -45.52 -25.28 24.27
CA SER A 9 -45.13 -25.83 22.96
C SER A 9 -44.19 -24.88 22.20
N LEU A 10 -42.99 -25.40 21.89
CA LEU A 10 -42.00 -24.85 20.96
C LEU A 10 -42.45 -25.13 19.52
N SER A 11 -42.37 -24.13 18.64
CA SER A 11 -42.49 -24.34 17.19
C SER A 11 -41.15 -24.05 16.53
N HIS A 12 -40.48 -25.12 16.10
CA HIS A 12 -39.34 -25.11 15.21
C HIS A 12 -39.78 -24.68 13.80
N TYR A 13 -39.18 -23.62 13.26
CA TYR A 13 -39.13 -23.40 11.82
C TYR A 13 -37.69 -23.60 11.35
N LEU A 14 -37.49 -24.75 10.71
CA LEU A 14 -36.32 -25.07 9.89
C LEU A 14 -36.43 -24.27 8.57
N LEU A 15 -35.42 -23.47 8.26
CA LEU A 15 -35.19 -22.91 6.93
C LEU A 15 -33.97 -23.60 6.31
N PRO A 16 -34.04 -24.03 5.04
CA PRO A 16 -32.96 -24.76 4.39
C PRO A 16 -31.82 -23.84 3.94
N SER A 17 -30.61 -24.30 4.22
CA SER A 17 -29.35 -23.88 3.61
C SER A 17 -29.40 -24.03 2.09
N GLN A 18 -29.16 -22.94 1.36
CA GLN A 18 -28.82 -23.02 -0.06
C GLN A 18 -27.35 -22.65 -0.25
N ALA A 19 -26.58 -23.69 -0.59
CA ALA A 19 -25.20 -23.63 -1.03
C ALA A 19 -25.10 -22.90 -2.38
N ARG A 20 -24.08 -22.04 -2.52
CA ARG A 20 -23.68 -21.44 -3.80
C ARG A 20 -22.65 -22.35 -4.51
N PRO A 21 -22.65 -22.40 -5.85
CA PRO A 21 -21.83 -23.34 -6.60
C PRO A 21 -20.37 -22.89 -6.70
N HIS A 22 -19.46 -23.83 -6.44
CA HIS A 22 -18.03 -23.72 -6.70
C HIS A 22 -17.76 -23.66 -8.21
N SER A 23 -17.08 -22.60 -8.66
CA SER A 23 -16.49 -22.56 -10.00
C SER A 23 -15.12 -23.25 -10.00
N LEU A 24 -15.02 -24.35 -10.72
CA LEU A 24 -13.79 -25.08 -11.00
C LEU A 24 -12.88 -24.25 -11.91
N ILE A 25 -11.70 -23.86 -11.41
CA ILE A 25 -10.61 -23.37 -12.25
C ILE A 25 -9.58 -24.48 -12.38
N SER A 26 -9.46 -24.98 -13.61
CA SER A 26 -8.55 -26.03 -14.03
C SER A 26 -7.09 -25.61 -13.86
N HIS A 27 -6.32 -26.44 -13.15
CA HIS A 27 -4.87 -26.42 -13.14
C HIS A 27 -4.32 -26.73 -14.54
N CYS A 28 -3.42 -25.89 -15.03
CA CYS A 28 -2.49 -26.24 -16.11
C CYS A 28 -1.06 -26.05 -15.60
N TRP A 29 -0.47 -27.16 -15.18
CA TRP A 29 0.96 -27.36 -15.03
C TRP A 29 1.58 -27.63 -16.40
N PHE A 30 2.67 -26.95 -16.76
CA PHE A 30 3.65 -27.42 -17.74
C PHE A 30 5.03 -26.75 -17.49
N PRO A 31 6.14 -27.40 -17.89
CA PRO A 31 7.27 -27.64 -17.01
C PRO A 31 8.54 -26.88 -17.44
N PHE A 32 9.48 -26.79 -16.50
CA PHE A 32 10.87 -26.40 -16.73
C PHE A 32 11.55 -27.34 -17.73
N HIS A 33 12.11 -26.78 -18.82
CA HIS A 33 13.15 -27.44 -19.59
C HIS A 33 14.52 -26.82 -19.29
N ARG A 34 15.35 -27.65 -18.65
CA ARG A 34 16.80 -27.58 -18.48
C ARG A 34 17.44 -28.30 -19.67
N PHE A 35 18.47 -27.75 -20.33
CA PHE A 35 19.57 -28.45 -21.04
C PHE A 35 20.55 -27.35 -21.52
N SER A 36 21.74 -27.19 -20.93
CA SER A 36 23.02 -27.92 -21.12
C SER A 36 23.98 -27.19 -22.06
N SER A 37 25.15 -26.83 -21.50
CA SER A 37 26.39 -26.50 -22.21
C SER A 37 26.99 -27.74 -22.89
N PRO A 38 27.99 -27.59 -23.79
CA PRO A 38 29.36 -27.93 -23.34
C PRO A 38 30.55 -27.17 -23.98
N ASN A 39 31.68 -27.22 -23.24
CA ASN A 39 33.12 -27.31 -23.62
C ASN A 39 33.79 -26.16 -24.40
N CYS A 40 34.76 -25.45 -23.80
CA CYS A 40 36.18 -25.76 -23.54
C CYS A 40 37.08 -25.46 -24.75
N PHE A 41 38.09 -24.59 -24.57
CA PHE A 41 39.49 -24.86 -24.91
C PHE A 41 40.41 -23.79 -24.28
N PHE A 42 41.39 -24.26 -23.50
CA PHE A 42 42.54 -23.50 -23.03
C PHE A 42 43.59 -23.42 -24.15
N HIS A 43 44.22 -22.25 -24.32
CA HIS A 43 45.62 -22.19 -24.71
C HIS A 43 46.27 -20.95 -24.10
N SER A 44 47.28 -21.22 -23.27
CA SER A 44 48.26 -20.27 -22.73
C SER A 44 49.25 -19.89 -23.83
N LEU A 45 49.64 -18.61 -23.90
CA LEU A 45 51.01 -18.12 -24.15
C LEU A 45 51.05 -16.59 -23.89
N SER A 46 52.13 -16.14 -23.28
CA SER A 46 52.46 -14.76 -22.86
C SER A 46 53.93 -14.50 -23.27
N PRO A 47 54.54 -13.31 -23.14
CA PRO A 47 54.08 -11.91 -23.22
C PRO A 47 54.88 -11.09 -24.26
N ASN A 48 54.40 -9.90 -24.66
CA ASN A 48 55.29 -8.79 -25.02
C ASN A 48 54.63 -7.43 -24.72
N LYS A 49 55.36 -6.60 -23.95
CA LYS A 49 55.16 -5.17 -23.58
C LYS A 49 55.23 -4.28 -24.83
N LEU A 50 54.73 -3.04 -25.00
CA LEU A 50 54.10 -1.90 -24.27
C LEU A 50 53.61 -0.92 -25.41
N PRO A 51 52.75 0.13 -25.25
CA PRO A 51 52.86 1.23 -24.28
C PRO A 51 51.50 1.68 -23.65
N PRO A 52 51.49 2.64 -22.69
CA PRO A 52 50.31 2.90 -21.87
C PRO A 52 49.35 3.89 -22.55
N LEU A 53 48.14 3.45 -22.83
CA LEU A 53 47.02 4.35 -23.09
C LEU A 53 46.35 4.67 -21.74
N ALA A 54 46.47 5.91 -21.32
CA ALA A 54 45.77 6.47 -20.17
C ALA A 54 44.26 6.48 -20.45
N VAL A 55 43.57 5.41 -20.08
CA VAL A 55 42.10 5.43 -19.99
C VAL A 55 41.76 5.97 -18.60
N GLY A 56 41.35 7.23 -18.56
CA GLY A 56 40.79 7.83 -17.35
C GLY A 56 39.56 7.05 -16.92
N ALA A 57 39.72 6.20 -15.91
CA ALA A 57 38.63 5.59 -15.17
C ALA A 57 37.91 6.70 -14.38
N GLN A 58 36.99 7.41 -15.01
CA GLN A 58 36.01 8.18 -14.28
C GLN A 58 35.03 7.21 -13.63
N ALA A 59 35.38 6.78 -12.42
CA ALA A 59 34.44 6.17 -11.50
C ALA A 59 33.26 7.14 -11.37
N ARG A 60 32.13 6.82 -12.00
CA ARG A 60 30.86 7.48 -11.73
C ARG A 60 30.57 7.24 -10.26
N ARG A 61 30.83 8.27 -9.44
CA ARG A 61 30.34 8.34 -8.06
C ARG A 61 28.86 7.97 -8.11
N GLY A 62 28.54 6.80 -7.57
CA GLY A 62 27.16 6.47 -7.26
C GLY A 62 26.58 7.64 -6.47
N LEU A 63 25.41 8.10 -6.89
CA LEU A 63 24.62 9.05 -6.14
C LEU A 63 24.23 8.36 -4.83
N SER A 64 25.11 8.44 -3.84
CA SER A 64 24.79 8.14 -2.46
C SER A 64 23.78 9.21 -2.08
N SER A 65 22.50 8.85 -2.07
CA SER A 65 21.48 9.67 -1.44
C SER A 65 21.96 9.88 -0.01
N LYS A 66 22.35 11.11 0.34
CA LYS A 66 22.51 11.51 1.73
C LYS A 66 21.11 11.46 2.33
N THR A 67 20.68 10.28 2.77
CA THR A 67 19.56 10.17 3.70
C THR A 67 20.04 10.85 4.96
N SER A 68 19.46 12.00 5.28
CA SER A 68 19.78 12.69 6.53
C SER A 68 19.32 11.80 7.70
N ASN A 69 19.97 11.87 8.86
CA ASN A 69 19.54 11.07 10.02
C ASN A 69 18.05 11.32 10.38
N ASP A 70 17.52 12.49 10.04
CA ASP A 70 16.12 12.88 10.26
C ASP A 70 15.11 12.09 9.39
N ASP A 71 15.60 11.44 8.33
CA ASP A 71 14.77 10.65 7.40
C ASP A 71 14.65 9.18 7.80
N LEU A 72 15.45 8.72 8.77
CA LEU A 72 15.41 7.34 9.29
C LEU A 72 14.48 7.25 10.49
N ALA A 73 13.66 6.20 10.53
CA ALA A 73 12.79 5.91 11.66
C ALA A 73 13.63 5.49 12.87
N SER A 74 13.37 6.13 14.00
CA SER A 74 13.84 5.71 15.32
C SER A 74 12.90 4.65 15.91
N PRO A 75 13.30 3.91 16.96
CA PRO A 75 12.39 2.98 17.64
C PRO A 75 11.08 3.64 18.11
N ALA A 76 11.13 4.91 18.51
CA ALA A 76 9.94 5.66 18.94
C ALA A 76 8.94 5.89 17.79
N ASP A 77 9.40 5.99 16.54
CA ASP A 77 8.53 6.15 15.36
C ASP A 77 7.79 4.86 14.99
N LEU A 78 8.21 3.72 15.56
CA LEU A 78 7.58 2.41 15.39
C LEU A 78 6.83 1.97 16.66
N CYS A 79 6.75 2.81 17.69
CA CYS A 79 5.98 2.51 18.89
C CYS A 79 4.48 2.71 18.61
N PHE A 80 3.67 1.71 18.95
CA PHE A 80 2.23 1.74 18.79
C PHE A 80 1.55 1.03 19.96
N GLU A 81 0.28 1.34 20.19
CA GLU A 81 -0.56 0.69 21.18
C GLU A 81 -1.74 -0.01 20.47
N PRO A 82 -1.89 -1.34 20.62
CA PRO A 82 -3.03 -2.04 20.06
C PRO A 82 -4.30 -1.80 20.91
N PRO A 83 -5.51 -1.83 20.31
CA PRO A 83 -5.74 -2.03 18.89
C PRO A 83 -5.50 -0.75 18.09
N LEU A 84 -4.86 -0.88 16.93
CA LEU A 84 -4.72 0.20 15.96
C LEU A 84 -6.11 0.67 15.46
N LYS A 85 -6.18 1.96 15.07
CA LYS A 85 -7.39 2.61 14.56
C LYS A 85 -7.08 3.35 13.26
N VAL A 86 -8.03 3.32 12.33
CA VAL A 86 -7.90 4.08 11.09
C VAL A 86 -8.02 5.57 11.38
N VAL A 87 -7.07 6.32 10.86
CA VAL A 87 -7.06 7.78 10.86
C VAL A 87 -7.85 8.27 9.66
N GLU A 88 -8.82 9.12 9.92
CA GLU A 88 -9.69 9.74 8.90
C GLU A 88 -9.14 11.10 8.45
N TYR A 89 -9.35 11.44 7.19
CA TYR A 89 -9.17 12.80 6.68
C TYR A 89 -10.00 13.80 7.48
N PRO A 90 -9.54 15.05 7.70
CA PRO A 90 -8.29 15.71 7.26
C PRO A 90 -7.13 15.67 8.28
N ASP A 91 -6.97 14.59 9.05
CA ASP A 91 -5.91 14.53 10.06
C ASP A 91 -4.51 14.81 9.44
N PRO A 92 -3.72 15.73 10.02
CA PRO A 92 -2.44 16.15 9.44
C PRO A 92 -1.42 15.01 9.33
N ILE A 93 -1.61 13.92 10.08
CA ILE A 93 -0.73 12.75 9.99
C ILE A 93 -0.74 12.11 8.60
N LEU A 94 -1.86 12.21 7.87
CA LEU A 94 -2.00 11.68 6.51
C LEU A 94 -1.21 12.49 5.47
N ARG A 95 -0.74 13.70 5.84
CA ARG A 95 0.11 14.57 5.02
C ARG A 95 1.56 14.62 5.49
N ALA A 96 1.83 14.19 6.71
CA ALA A 96 3.16 14.22 7.30
C ALA A 96 4.14 13.31 6.54
N LYS A 97 5.41 13.70 6.58
CA LYS A 97 6.48 12.95 5.91
C LYS A 97 6.73 11.62 6.60
N ASN A 98 6.74 10.54 5.82
CA ASN A 98 6.94 9.18 6.34
C ASN A 98 8.42 8.79 6.32
N LYS A 99 8.96 8.40 7.47
CA LYS A 99 10.36 8.04 7.68
C LYS A 99 10.70 6.65 7.14
N THR A 100 11.93 6.47 6.70
CA THR A 100 12.47 5.20 6.19
C THR A 100 12.77 4.26 7.35
N ILE A 101 12.24 3.03 7.31
CA ILE A 101 12.47 2.01 8.32
C ILE A 101 13.86 1.41 8.16
N SER A 102 14.63 1.35 9.26
CA SER A 102 15.99 0.76 9.28
C SER A 102 16.12 -0.43 10.23
N SER A 103 15.24 -0.55 11.23
CA SER A 103 15.16 -1.70 12.15
C SER A 103 14.11 -2.69 11.67
N PHE A 104 14.51 -3.97 11.58
CA PHE A 104 13.65 -5.09 11.16
C PHE A 104 13.58 -6.10 12.31
N ASP A 105 12.96 -5.67 13.40
CA ASP A 105 12.87 -6.41 14.65
C ASP A 105 11.45 -7.00 14.85
N ASP A 106 11.23 -7.64 16.01
CA ASP A 106 9.94 -8.23 16.33
C ASP A 106 8.85 -7.18 16.58
N ASN A 107 9.20 -5.92 16.86
CA ASN A 107 8.21 -4.84 16.96
C ASN A 107 7.63 -4.51 15.58
N LEU A 108 8.46 -4.48 14.54
CA LEU A 108 7.98 -4.31 13.16
C LEU A 108 7.03 -5.46 12.73
N LYS A 109 7.34 -6.71 13.11
CA LYS A 109 6.45 -7.85 12.82
C LYS A 109 5.09 -7.72 13.50
N LYS A 110 5.07 -7.30 14.77
CA LYS A 110 3.81 -7.06 15.50
C LYS A 110 3.00 -5.92 14.88
N LEU A 111 3.67 -4.85 14.45
CA LEU A 111 3.01 -3.74 13.75
C LEU A 111 2.33 -4.24 12.46
N VAL A 112 3.02 -5.05 11.68
CA VAL A 112 2.47 -5.62 10.43
C VAL A 112 1.24 -6.48 10.70
N ASP A 113 1.28 -7.34 11.72
CA ASP A 113 0.13 -8.19 12.07
C ASP A 113 -1.08 -7.35 12.51
N GLU A 114 -0.87 -6.33 13.35
CA GLU A 114 -1.92 -5.40 13.77
C GLU A 114 -2.48 -4.57 12.60
N MET A 115 -1.63 -4.19 11.63
CA MET A 115 -2.09 -3.54 10.41
C MET A 115 -2.98 -4.45 9.58
N PHE A 116 -2.63 -5.73 9.42
CA PHE A 116 -3.50 -6.71 8.76
C PHE A 116 -4.81 -6.90 9.54
N ASP A 117 -4.78 -6.99 10.87
CA ASP A 117 -5.98 -7.10 11.68
C ASP A 117 -6.92 -5.91 11.49
N VAL A 118 -6.41 -4.67 11.50
CA VAL A 118 -7.23 -3.49 11.19
C VAL A 118 -7.77 -3.55 9.77
N MET A 119 -6.93 -3.89 8.80
CA MET A 119 -7.33 -3.99 7.39
C MET A 119 -8.52 -4.95 7.24
N TYR A 120 -8.44 -6.16 7.78
CA TYR A 120 -9.52 -7.15 7.70
C TYR A 120 -10.77 -6.74 8.49
N ARG A 121 -10.62 -6.20 9.71
CA ARG A 121 -11.78 -5.73 10.51
C ARG A 121 -12.55 -4.58 9.87
N THR A 122 -11.94 -3.89 8.91
CA THR A 122 -12.53 -2.75 8.20
C THR A 122 -12.88 -3.08 6.75
N ASP A 123 -12.93 -4.38 6.39
CA ASP A 123 -13.19 -4.88 5.04
C ASP A 123 -12.26 -4.23 3.98
N GLY A 124 -11.03 -3.91 4.40
CA GLY A 124 -10.00 -3.30 3.58
C GLY A 124 -9.22 -4.33 2.77
N ILE A 125 -8.70 -3.89 1.64
CA ILE A 125 -7.80 -4.70 0.78
C ILE A 125 -6.36 -4.20 0.81
N GLY A 126 -6.11 -3.04 1.42
CA GLY A 126 -4.81 -2.40 1.57
C GLY A 126 -4.82 -1.42 2.73
N LEU A 127 -3.66 -1.24 3.36
CA LEU A 127 -3.47 -0.31 4.47
C LEU A 127 -2.02 0.16 4.55
N SER A 128 -1.83 1.45 4.76
CA SER A 128 -0.53 2.09 4.97
C SER A 128 -0.36 2.58 6.41
N ALA A 129 0.87 2.58 6.92
CA ALA A 129 1.16 2.97 8.30
C ALA A 129 0.65 4.38 8.70
N PRO A 130 0.64 5.41 7.82
CA PRO A 130 0.08 6.72 8.16
C PRO A 130 -1.40 6.65 8.51
N GLN A 131 -2.14 5.72 7.90
CA GLN A 131 -3.56 5.52 8.18
C GLN A 131 -3.82 4.88 9.54
N VAL A 132 -2.79 4.41 10.24
CA VAL A 132 -2.90 3.87 11.61
C VAL A 132 -2.10 4.67 12.63
N GLY A 133 -1.75 5.92 12.31
CA GLY A 133 -1.10 6.80 13.27
C GLY A 133 0.43 6.82 13.22
N LEU A 134 1.06 6.18 12.22
CA LEU A 134 2.52 5.99 12.20
C LEU A 134 3.14 6.51 10.90
N ASN A 135 3.92 7.58 10.98
CA ASN A 135 4.58 8.17 9.82
C ASN A 135 5.88 7.43 9.43
N VAL A 136 5.74 6.19 8.96
CA VAL A 136 6.83 5.35 8.47
C VAL A 136 6.49 4.73 7.12
N GLN A 137 7.52 4.36 6.35
CA GLN A 137 7.39 3.80 4.99
C GLN A 137 7.03 2.30 5.06
N LEU A 138 5.80 1.98 5.47
CA LEU A 138 5.28 0.60 5.59
C LEU A 138 3.86 0.50 5.04
N MET A 139 3.61 -0.54 4.24
CA MET A 139 2.29 -0.86 3.71
C MET A 139 2.06 -2.37 3.74
N VAL A 140 0.79 -2.75 3.88
CA VAL A 140 0.30 -4.12 3.78
C VAL A 140 -0.90 -4.16 2.84
N PHE A 141 -1.08 -5.26 2.10
CA PHE A 141 -2.32 -5.47 1.35
C PHE A 141 -2.58 -6.95 1.06
N ASN A 142 -3.86 -7.29 0.91
CA ASN A 142 -4.35 -8.58 0.45
C ASN A 142 -5.56 -8.33 -0.46
N LEU A 143 -5.49 -8.74 -1.73
CA LEU A 143 -6.51 -8.42 -2.72
C LEU A 143 -7.84 -9.16 -2.50
N VAL A 144 -7.83 -10.24 -1.71
CA VAL A 144 -9.06 -10.94 -1.33
C VAL A 144 -9.76 -10.23 -0.16
N GLY A 145 -9.00 -9.55 0.70
CA GLY A 145 -9.54 -8.84 1.85
C GLY A 145 -10.00 -9.74 3.00
N GLU A 146 -9.61 -11.02 3.00
CA GLU A 146 -10.01 -11.99 4.02
C GLU A 146 -8.79 -12.72 4.61
N ARG A 147 -8.76 -12.87 5.94
CA ARG A 147 -7.63 -13.51 6.63
C ARG A 147 -7.59 -15.00 6.30
N GLY A 148 -6.42 -15.48 5.87
CA GLY A 148 -6.22 -16.89 5.48
C GLY A 148 -6.62 -17.22 4.03
N GLU A 149 -7.17 -16.24 3.30
CA GLU A 149 -7.43 -16.35 1.87
C GLU A 149 -6.58 -15.34 1.09
N GLY A 150 -6.20 -15.68 -0.16
CA GLY A 150 -5.36 -14.81 -0.97
C GLY A 150 -3.89 -14.80 -0.54
N GLU A 151 -3.22 -13.68 -0.80
CA GLU A 151 -1.79 -13.49 -0.53
C GLU A 151 -1.62 -12.20 0.28
N GLU A 152 -1.02 -12.33 1.46
CA GLU A 152 -0.62 -11.21 2.30
C GLU A 152 0.72 -10.66 1.83
N ILE A 153 0.71 -9.40 1.37
CA ILE A 153 1.89 -8.74 0.84
C ILE A 153 2.28 -7.60 1.76
N VAL A 154 3.55 -7.60 2.19
CA VAL A 154 4.15 -6.57 3.03
C VAL A 154 5.28 -5.90 2.25
N LEU A 155 5.28 -4.56 2.20
CA LEU A 155 6.38 -3.82 1.59
C LEU A 155 6.91 -2.76 2.56
N VAL A 156 8.18 -2.89 2.89
CA VAL A 156 8.92 -1.93 3.70
C VAL A 156 9.80 -1.07 2.79
N ASN A 157 9.76 0.24 2.98
CA ASN A 157 10.45 1.24 2.16
C ASN A 157 10.25 1.02 0.64
N PRO A 158 9.01 0.87 0.16
CA PRO A 158 8.75 0.64 -1.25
C PRO A 158 9.21 1.85 -2.09
N ARG A 159 9.66 1.59 -3.32
CA ARG A 159 10.00 2.62 -4.30
C ARG A 159 9.59 2.16 -5.69
N ILE A 160 8.78 2.98 -6.37
CA ILE A 160 8.43 2.74 -7.77
C ILE A 160 9.65 3.03 -8.64
N THR A 161 10.08 2.02 -9.40
CA THR A 161 11.20 2.13 -10.34
C THR A 161 10.75 2.38 -11.77
N ARG A 162 9.57 1.87 -12.15
CA ARG A 162 8.93 2.08 -13.45
C ARG A 162 7.42 1.97 -13.33
N TYR A 163 6.69 2.62 -14.23
CA TYR A 163 5.25 2.49 -14.39
C TYR A 163 4.88 2.45 -15.87
N SER A 164 3.72 1.86 -16.18
CA SER A 164 3.24 1.75 -17.55
C SER A 164 2.76 3.09 -18.11
N ARG A 165 2.84 3.25 -19.43
CA ARG A 165 2.22 4.39 -20.14
C ARG A 165 0.70 4.24 -20.27
N LYS A 166 0.19 2.99 -20.25
CA LYS A 166 -1.24 2.72 -20.24
C LYS A 166 -1.81 3.17 -18.91
N VAL A 167 -2.85 3.99 -18.98
CA VAL A 167 -3.59 4.54 -17.86
C VAL A 167 -4.99 3.94 -17.89
N VAL A 168 -5.50 3.60 -16.71
CA VAL A 168 -6.84 3.05 -16.53
C VAL A 168 -7.57 3.83 -15.44
N GLN A 169 -8.87 4.01 -15.63
CA GLN A 169 -9.75 4.58 -14.62
C GLN A 169 -10.30 3.47 -13.73
N TYR A 170 -10.54 3.77 -12.45
CA TYR A 170 -11.20 2.87 -11.52
C TYR A 170 -11.89 3.67 -10.41
N ASN A 171 -13.01 3.18 -9.90
CA ASN A 171 -13.70 3.78 -8.77
C ASN A 171 -13.02 3.37 -7.46
N GLU A 172 -12.19 4.24 -6.90
CA GLU A 172 -11.46 4.00 -5.67
C GLU A 172 -12.28 4.40 -4.44
N GLY A 173 -12.14 3.64 -3.36
CA GLY A 173 -12.48 4.07 -2.00
C GLY A 173 -11.21 4.08 -1.14
N CYS A 174 -11.31 4.63 0.06
CA CYS A 174 -10.21 4.68 1.02
C CYS A 174 -10.76 4.57 2.45
N LEU A 175 -10.12 3.77 3.30
CA LEU A 175 -10.53 3.63 4.71
C LEU A 175 -10.46 4.95 5.49
N SER A 176 -9.56 5.86 5.09
CA SER A 176 -9.45 7.21 5.66
C SER A 176 -10.54 8.19 5.17
N PHE A 177 -11.38 7.78 4.21
CA PHE A 177 -12.50 8.55 3.68
C PHE A 177 -13.77 7.70 3.68
N PRO A 178 -14.33 7.40 4.87
CA PRO A 178 -15.45 6.46 4.99
C PRO A 178 -16.64 6.86 4.10
N GLY A 179 -17.06 5.95 3.23
CA GLY A 179 -18.23 6.13 2.34
C GLY A 179 -17.98 6.95 1.08
N SER A 180 -16.79 7.53 0.89
CA SER A 180 -16.46 8.29 -0.32
C SER A 180 -15.81 7.40 -1.37
N TYR A 181 -16.34 7.47 -2.60
CA TYR A 181 -15.83 6.72 -3.75
C TYR A 181 -15.76 7.63 -4.97
N ALA A 182 -14.67 7.52 -5.74
CA ALA A 182 -14.46 8.38 -6.90
C ALA A 182 -13.60 7.74 -7.98
N LEU A 183 -13.80 8.17 -9.22
CA LEU A 183 -12.99 7.75 -10.36
C LEU A 183 -11.58 8.37 -10.30
N VAL A 184 -10.56 7.50 -10.31
CA VAL A 184 -9.15 7.91 -10.31
C VAL A 184 -8.39 7.24 -11.45
N GLU A 185 -7.58 8.01 -12.16
CA GLU A 185 -6.71 7.52 -13.23
C GLU A 185 -5.34 7.11 -12.69
N ARG A 186 -4.89 5.89 -13.00
CA ARG A 186 -3.53 5.42 -12.65
C ARG A 186 -2.92 4.57 -13.76
N PRO A 187 -1.57 4.50 -13.82
CA PRO A 187 -0.88 3.47 -14.59
C PRO A 187 -1.41 2.05 -14.31
N ASP A 188 -1.61 1.26 -15.36
CA ASP A 188 -2.11 -0.13 -15.29
C ASP A 188 -1.08 -1.11 -14.71
N ALA A 189 0.21 -0.76 -14.67
CA ALA A 189 1.25 -1.59 -14.08
C ALA A 189 2.41 -0.76 -13.51
N VAL A 190 3.07 -1.31 -12.49
CA VAL A 190 4.25 -0.72 -11.83
C VAL A 190 5.31 -1.76 -11.52
N LYS A 191 6.57 -1.34 -11.46
CA LYS A 191 7.69 -2.12 -10.93
C LYS A 191 8.22 -1.44 -9.68
N VAL A 192 8.46 -2.22 -8.63
CA VAL A 192 8.76 -1.74 -7.28
C VAL A 192 10.02 -2.41 -6.76
N ASP A 193 10.90 -1.62 -6.16
CA ASP A 193 11.96 -2.12 -5.25
C ASP A 193 11.45 -1.95 -3.82
N ALA A 194 11.61 -2.95 -2.96
CA ALA A 194 11.21 -2.88 -1.54
C ALA A 194 12.10 -3.76 -0.66
N HIS A 195 11.87 -3.73 0.65
CA HIS A 195 12.38 -4.71 1.60
C HIS A 195 11.21 -5.54 2.13
N ASP A 196 11.49 -6.80 2.46
CA ASP A 196 10.55 -7.65 3.18
C ASP A 196 10.59 -7.35 4.69
N ILE A 197 9.79 -8.09 5.45
CA ILE A 197 9.70 -7.95 6.92
C ILE A 197 11.01 -8.26 7.66
N ASN A 198 11.94 -8.98 7.01
CA ASN A 198 13.25 -9.33 7.55
C ASN A 198 14.36 -8.39 7.04
N GLY A 199 14.01 -7.38 6.23
CA GLY A 199 14.96 -6.43 5.65
C GLY A 199 15.65 -6.91 4.37
N ALA A 200 15.26 -8.07 3.82
CA ALA A 200 15.82 -8.53 2.55
C ALA A 200 15.24 -7.72 1.39
N ARG A 201 16.12 -7.21 0.52
CA ARG A 201 15.71 -6.44 -0.65
C ARG A 201 15.14 -7.34 -1.73
N PHE A 202 14.00 -6.95 -2.29
CA PHE A 202 13.41 -7.63 -3.42
C PHE A 202 12.83 -6.66 -4.45
N LYS A 203 12.48 -7.20 -5.62
CA LYS A 203 11.81 -6.47 -6.69
C LYS A 203 10.55 -7.21 -7.08
N VAL A 204 9.47 -6.47 -7.29
CA VAL A 204 8.17 -7.03 -7.65
C VAL A 204 7.49 -6.16 -8.70
N GLY A 205 6.68 -6.79 -9.55
CA GLY A 205 5.84 -6.10 -10.52
C GLY A 205 4.37 -6.30 -10.17
N PHE A 206 3.60 -5.23 -10.16
CA PHE A 206 2.15 -5.27 -10.00
C PHE A 206 1.46 -4.85 -11.28
N MET A 207 0.29 -5.41 -11.55
CA MET A 207 -0.50 -5.10 -12.74
C MET A 207 -2.00 -5.13 -12.43
N ARG A 208 -2.79 -4.40 -13.23
CA ARG A 208 -4.25 -4.33 -13.10
C ARG A 208 -4.64 -3.92 -11.67
N PHE A 209 -5.45 -4.73 -11.00
CA PHE A 209 -5.97 -4.43 -9.67
C PHE A 209 -4.88 -4.40 -8.59
N SER A 210 -3.87 -5.28 -8.64
CA SER A 210 -2.77 -5.22 -7.66
C SER A 210 -1.93 -3.95 -7.81
N ALA A 211 -1.75 -3.47 -9.04
CA ALA A 211 -1.10 -2.18 -9.28
C ALA A 211 -1.94 -1.03 -8.74
N ARG A 212 -3.27 -1.09 -8.85
CA ARG A 212 -4.18 -0.07 -8.32
C ARG A 212 -4.02 0.07 -6.81
N VAL A 213 -4.17 -1.03 -6.07
CA VAL A 213 -4.06 -1.06 -4.60
C VAL A 213 -2.69 -0.58 -4.16
N PHE A 214 -1.61 -1.14 -4.73
CA PHE A 214 -0.26 -0.70 -4.41
C PHE A 214 -0.06 0.81 -4.64
N GLN A 215 -0.51 1.36 -5.76
CA GLN A 215 -0.31 2.79 -6.05
C GLN A 215 -1.11 3.70 -5.13
N HIS A 216 -2.30 3.26 -4.68
CA HIS A 216 -3.09 3.98 -3.68
C HIS A 216 -2.36 4.04 -2.33
N GLU A 217 -1.96 2.88 -1.82
CA GLU A 217 -1.24 2.78 -0.55
C GLU A 217 0.14 3.45 -0.62
N TYR A 218 0.81 3.41 -1.78
CA TYR A 218 2.07 4.13 -1.99
C TYR A 218 1.89 5.64 -1.93
N ASP A 219 0.76 6.18 -2.41
CA ASP A 219 0.46 7.62 -2.32
C ASP A 219 0.33 8.06 -0.86
N HIS A 220 -0.31 7.27 0.01
CA HIS A 220 -0.34 7.55 1.45
C HIS A 220 1.06 7.65 2.05
N LEU A 221 1.99 6.78 1.63
CA LEU A 221 3.39 6.86 2.05
C LEU A 221 4.12 8.12 1.56
N GLN A 222 3.58 8.81 0.55
CA GLN A 222 4.07 10.10 0.06
C GLN A 222 3.26 11.30 0.60
N GLY A 223 2.28 11.08 1.50
CA GLY A 223 1.38 12.12 1.97
C GLY A 223 0.41 12.63 0.90
N ILE A 224 0.17 11.82 -0.14
CA ILE A 224 -0.75 12.08 -1.24
C ILE A 224 -2.02 11.28 -0.97
N LEU A 225 -3.17 11.92 -1.10
CA LEU A 225 -4.48 11.33 -0.88
C LEU A 225 -5.16 11.12 -2.24
N PHE A 226 -6.03 10.13 -2.35
CA PHE A 226 -6.63 9.74 -3.63
C PHE A 226 -7.36 10.90 -4.36
N PHE A 227 -7.93 11.85 -3.62
CA PHE A 227 -8.56 13.04 -4.20
C PHE A 227 -7.58 14.02 -4.85
N ASP A 228 -6.29 13.93 -4.52
CA ASP A 228 -5.23 14.67 -5.23
C ASP A 228 -5.04 14.18 -6.67
N ARG A 229 -5.56 13.00 -6.99
CA ARG A 229 -5.45 12.34 -8.30
C ARG A 229 -6.73 12.45 -9.13
N MET A 230 -7.79 13.05 -8.59
CA MET A 230 -9.08 13.23 -9.28
C MET A 230 -8.99 14.36 -10.31
N SER A 231 -9.81 14.30 -11.37
CA SER A 231 -10.08 15.47 -12.19
C SER A 231 -10.92 16.49 -11.41
N ASP A 232 -10.95 17.74 -11.85
CA ASP A 232 -11.74 18.78 -11.18
C ASP A 232 -13.23 18.39 -11.13
N GLU A 233 -13.77 17.79 -12.19
CA GLU A 233 -15.16 17.38 -12.26
C GLU A 233 -15.48 16.24 -11.29
N VAL A 234 -14.57 15.27 -11.16
CA VAL A 234 -14.74 14.17 -10.20
C VAL A 234 -14.60 14.69 -8.78
N LEU A 235 -13.66 15.61 -8.53
CA LEU A 235 -13.47 16.22 -7.22
C LEU A 235 -14.70 17.01 -6.77
N ASP A 236 -15.28 17.82 -7.68
CA ASP A 236 -16.50 18.57 -7.43
C ASP A 236 -17.67 17.63 -7.05
N SER A 237 -17.69 16.40 -7.59
CA SER A 237 -18.73 15.38 -7.28
C SER A 237 -18.65 14.80 -5.87
N VAL A 238 -17.48 14.81 -5.23
CA VAL A 238 -17.27 14.29 -3.86
C VAL A 238 -16.98 15.40 -2.84
N GLN A 239 -17.03 16.67 -3.25
CA GLN A 239 -16.69 17.81 -2.39
C GLN A 239 -17.50 17.83 -1.09
N GLY A 240 -18.80 17.53 -1.15
CA GLY A 240 -19.66 17.50 0.03
C GLY A 240 -19.24 16.45 1.07
N ASP A 241 -18.78 15.27 0.62
CA ASP A 241 -18.28 14.22 1.51
C ASP A 241 -16.99 14.66 2.22
N LEU A 242 -16.09 15.33 1.49
CA LEU A 242 -14.83 15.86 2.02
C LEU A 242 -15.08 16.98 3.04
N GLU A 243 -15.97 17.92 2.74
CA GLU A 243 -16.36 19.00 3.67
C GLU A 243 -17.02 18.44 4.93
N ALA A 244 -17.80 17.36 4.83
CA ALA A 244 -18.37 16.69 5.99
C ALA A 244 -17.29 16.08 6.91
N LEU A 245 -16.24 15.49 6.33
CA LEU A 245 -15.09 14.99 7.08
C LEU A 245 -14.28 16.11 7.74
N GLU A 246 -14.06 17.23 7.03
CA GLU A 246 -13.42 18.42 7.59
C GLU A 246 -14.17 18.93 8.82
N LYS A 247 -15.49 19.10 8.70
CA LYS A 247 -16.34 19.52 9.81
C LYS A 247 -16.32 18.50 10.96
N LYS A 248 -16.39 17.20 10.67
CA LYS A 248 -16.31 16.13 11.69
C LYS A 248 -15.00 16.21 12.48
N TYR A 249 -13.89 16.53 11.83
CA TYR A 249 -12.61 16.73 12.50
C TYR A 249 -12.61 17.97 13.38
N GLU A 250 -13.13 19.10 12.90
CA GLU A 250 -13.25 20.33 13.69
C GLU A 250 -14.12 20.11 14.94
N ASP A 251 -15.28 19.46 14.77
CA ASP A 251 -16.20 19.13 15.87
C ASP A 251 -15.56 18.19 16.91
N ARG A 252 -14.76 17.22 16.46
CA ARG A 252 -14.11 16.22 17.33
C ARG A 252 -12.90 16.79 18.08
N THR A 253 -12.10 17.63 17.43
CA THR A 253 -10.80 18.10 17.96
C THR A 253 -10.86 19.49 18.57
N GLY A 254 -11.86 20.30 18.21
CA GLY A 254 -11.92 21.72 18.54
C GLY A 254 -10.88 22.58 17.81
N LEU A 255 -10.11 21.99 16.88
CA LEU A 255 -9.10 22.67 16.07
C LEU A 255 -9.64 22.90 14.67
N PRO A 256 -9.25 23.99 13.99
CA PRO A 256 -9.62 24.19 12.58
C PRO A 256 -9.00 23.08 11.71
N SER A 257 -9.70 22.72 10.63
CA SER A 257 -9.18 21.76 9.66
C SER A 257 -7.84 22.26 9.08
N PRO A 258 -6.78 21.42 9.06
CA PRO A 258 -5.46 21.83 8.57
C PRO A 258 -5.43 22.03 7.04
N GLU A 259 -6.35 21.41 6.31
CA GLU A 259 -6.58 21.66 4.88
C GLU A 259 -8.07 21.78 4.58
N ARG A 260 -8.42 22.54 3.54
CA ARG A 260 -9.81 22.73 3.12
C ARG A 260 -9.96 22.57 1.63
N ILE A 261 -10.89 21.74 1.20
CA ILE A 261 -11.15 21.47 -0.21
C ILE A 261 -11.58 22.73 -0.96
N SER A 262 -12.40 23.57 -0.32
CA SER A 262 -12.93 24.82 -0.90
C SER A 262 -11.85 25.85 -1.25
N THR A 263 -10.76 25.90 -0.48
CA THR A 263 -9.66 26.86 -0.69
C THR A 263 -8.49 26.28 -1.48
N ARG A 264 -8.57 24.99 -1.82
CA ARG A 264 -7.50 24.27 -2.47
C ARG A 264 -7.29 24.82 -3.88
N LYS A 265 -6.05 25.19 -4.19
CA LYS A 265 -5.66 25.51 -5.58
C LYS A 265 -5.85 24.25 -6.41
N ARG A 266 -6.79 24.29 -7.37
CA ARG A 266 -7.02 23.20 -8.34
C ARG A 266 -5.70 22.90 -9.03
N ARG A 267 -5.22 21.66 -8.86
CA ARG A 267 -4.02 21.16 -9.53
C ARG A 267 -4.48 20.24 -10.63
N LYS A 268 -3.84 20.33 -11.79
CA LYS A 268 -4.09 19.37 -12.88
C LYS A 268 -3.83 17.96 -12.35
N ALA A 269 -4.81 17.07 -12.47
CA ALA A 269 -4.69 15.67 -12.09
C ALA A 269 -3.39 15.08 -12.65
N ALA A 270 -2.45 14.73 -11.77
CA ALA A 270 -1.17 14.19 -12.18
C ALA A 270 -1.28 12.68 -12.36
N VAL A 271 -1.23 12.24 -13.61
CA VAL A 271 -1.20 10.82 -13.95
C VAL A 271 0.26 10.34 -13.97
N GLY A 272 0.63 9.56 -12.96
CA GLY A 272 1.98 8.97 -12.81
C GLY A 272 2.76 9.46 -11.58
N PHE A 273 4.06 9.17 -11.55
CA PHE A 273 4.92 9.46 -10.39
C PHE A 273 6.00 10.49 -10.78
N GLY A 274 5.74 11.76 -10.49
CA GLY A 274 6.64 12.91 -10.63
C GLY A 274 6.28 13.96 -9.57
N LYS A 275 7.19 14.89 -9.26
CA LYS A 275 6.94 15.93 -8.24
C LYS A 275 5.68 16.73 -8.62
N LEU A 276 4.70 16.75 -7.70
CA LEU A 276 3.50 17.60 -7.72
C LEU A 276 3.80 19.04 -7.32
#